data_AF-A0A1J5CEU0-F1
#
_entry.id   AF-A0A1J5CEU0-F1
#
_cell.length_a   1.000
_cell.length_b   1.000
_cell.length_c   1.000
_cell.angle_alpha   90.00
_cell.angle_beta   90.00
_cell.angle_gamma   90.00
#
_symmetry.space_group_name_H-M   'P 1'
#
loop_
_entity.id
_entity.type
_entity.pdbx_description
1 polymer ?
#
loop_
_entity_poly.entity_id
_entity_poly.type
_entity_poly.pdbx_seq_one_letter_code
_entity_poly.pdbx_strand_id
1 'polypeptide(L)' 'FGIIKSVMGLRQFSLRGLRKVTGEWNLVCLAWNIKRMAVLRPNVG' A
#
# COMPACT_ATOMS: atom_id res chain seq x y z
N PHE A 1 -5.30 3.73 9.54
CA PHE A 1 -4.66 2.41 9.33
C PHE A 1 -5.55 1.42 8.55
N GLY A 2 -6.87 1.36 8.81
CA GLY A 2 -7.76 0.34 8.24
C GLY A 2 -8.08 0.48 6.74
N ILE A 3 -8.28 1.70 6.21
CA ILE A 3 -8.71 1.92 4.81
C ILE A 3 -7.70 1.35 3.80
N ILE A 4 -6.43 1.74 3.92
CA ILE A 4 -5.36 1.26 3.03
C ILE A 4 -5.25 -0.27 3.10
N LYS A 5 -5.29 -0.85 4.31
CA LYS A 5 -5.24 -2.31 4.48
C LYS A 5 -6.42 -3.02 3.81
N SER A 6 -7.64 -2.49 3.99
CA SER A 6 -8.85 -3.04 3.38
C SER A 6 -8.78 -2.98 1.86
N VAL A 7 -8.37 -1.85 1.29
CA VAL A 7 -8.31 -1.66 -0.17
C VAL A 7 -7.17 -2.46 -0.81
N MET A 8 -6.08 -2.70 -0.07
CA MET A 8 -4.96 -3.53 -0.51
C MET A 8 -5.15 -5.02 -0.18
N GLY A 9 -6.21 -5.40 0.53
CA GLY A 9 -6.43 -6.80 0.96
C GLY A 9 -5.43 -7.32 2.00
N LEU A 10 -4.71 -6.43 2.68
CA LEU A 10 -3.65 -6.79 3.62
C LEU A 10 -4.24 -7.24 4.97
N ARG A 11 -4.25 -8.55 5.23
CA ARG A 11 -4.80 -9.13 6.46
C ARG A 11 -3.81 -9.14 7.64
N GLN A 12 -2.53 -9.37 7.39
CA GLN A 12 -1.50 -9.42 8.42
C GLN A 12 -0.14 -8.97 7.88
N PHE A 13 0.73 -8.51 8.78
CA PHE A 13 2.13 -8.26 8.49
C PHE A 13 2.90 -9.57 8.54
N SER A 14 3.80 -9.81 7.57
CA SER A 14 4.55 -11.06 7.49
C SER A 14 5.73 -11.04 8.46
N LEU A 15 6.40 -9.88 8.53
CA LEU A 15 7.53 -9.67 9.42
C LEU A 15 7.09 -9.22 10.82
N ARG A 16 7.85 -9.66 11.82
CA ARG A 16 7.67 -9.28 13.23
C ARG A 16 8.75 -8.30 13.68
N GLY A 17 8.39 -7.43 14.62
CA GLY A 17 9.24 -6.38 15.16
C GLY A 17 9.04 -5.04 14.45
N LEU A 18 9.05 -3.96 15.23
CA LEU A 18 8.62 -2.62 14.81
C LEU A 18 9.32 -2.17 13.53
N ARG A 19 10.65 -2.30 13.46
CA ARG A 19 11.44 -1.85 12.31
C ARG A 19 11.08 -2.58 11.01
N LYS A 20 10.79 -3.88 11.09
CA LYS A 20 10.42 -4.67 9.90
C LYS A 20 8.99 -4.38 9.46
N VAL A 21 8.05 -4.26 10.41
CA VAL A 21 6.66 -3.87 10.15
C VAL A 21 6.59 -2.46 9.53
N THR A 22 7.43 -1.52 9.98
CA THR A 22 7.52 -0.19 9.37
C THR A 22 7.96 -0.27 7.90
N GLY A 23 8.91 -1.14 7.57
CA GLY A 23 9.32 -1.39 6.19
C GLY A 23 8.18 -1.93 5.32
N GLU A 24 7.45 -2.94 5.81
CA GLU A 24 6.26 -3.46 5.11
C GLU A 24 5.19 -2.40 4.94
N TRP A 25 4.94 -1.60 5.98
CA TRP A 25 3.94 -0.53 5.94
C TRP A 25 4.29 0.55 4.91
N ASN A 26 5.58 0.90 4.79
CA ASN A 26 6.04 1.85 3.78
C ASN A 26 5.79 1.33 2.36
N LEU A 27 6.03 0.04 2.12
CA LEU A 27 5.74 -0.59 0.82
C LEU A 27 4.24 -0.61 0.51
N VAL A 28 3.40 -0.91 1.51
CA VAL A 28 1.94 -0.87 1.37
C VAL A 28 1.46 0.54 1.02
N CYS A 29 1.99 1.56 1.70
CA CYS A 29 1.69 2.96 1.38
C CYS A 29 2.14 3.34 -0.04
N LEU A 30 3.33 2.91 -0.46
CA LEU A 30 3.83 3.16 -1.81
C LEU A 30 2.92 2.53 -2.88
N ALA A 31 2.58 1.25 -2.72
CA ALA A 31 1.69 0.55 -3.64
C ALA A 31 0.29 1.19 -3.71
N TRP A 32 -0.23 1.66 -2.58
CA TRP A 32 -1.49 2.41 -2.55
C TRP A 32 -1.41 3.73 -3.33
N ASN A 33 -0.33 4.49 -3.16
CA ASN A 33 -0.12 5.74 -3.91
C ASN A 33 0.00 5.47 -5.41
N ILE A 34 0.71 4.42 -5.82
CA ILE A 34 0.82 4.00 -7.22
C ILE A 34 -0.56 3.64 -7.79
N LYS A 35 -1.37 2.85 -7.07
CA LYS A 35 -2.74 2.50 -7.48
C LYS A 35 -3.59 3.74 -7.73
N ARG A 36 -3.46 4.78 -6.90
CA ARG A 36 -4.16 6.07 -7.10
C ARG A 36 -3.63 6.82 -8.33
N MET A 37 -2.32 6.87 -8.52
CA MET A 37 -1.73 7.52 -9.70
C MET A 37 -2.14 6.82 -11.00
N ALA A 38 -2.30 5.49 -10.99
CA ALA A 38 -2.78 4.74 -12.15
C ALA A 38 -4.21 5.14 -12.57
N VAL A 39 -5.09 5.45 -11.61
CA VAL A 39 -6.44 5.98 -11.89
C VAL A 39 -6.39 7.38 -12.49
N LEU A 40 -5.42 8.19 -12.08
CA LEU A 40 -5.24 9.56 -12.56
C LEU A 40 -4.46 9.63 -13.88
N ARG A 41 -3.94 8.50 -14.38
CA ARG A 41 -3.20 8.46 -15.64
C ARG A 41 -4.17 8.85 -16.77
N PRO A 42 -3.93 9.95 -17.50
CA PRO A 42 -4.77 10.29 -18.64
C PRO A 42 -4.64 9.19 -19.70
N ASN A 43 -5.76 8.78 -20.27
CA ASN A 43 -5.78 7.97 -21.49
C ASN A 43 -5.35 8.88 -22.63
N VAL A 44 -4.04 9.06 -22.79
CA VAL A 44 -3.47 9.63 -24.00
C VAL A 44 -3.65 8.57 -25.08
N GLY A 45 -4.69 8.75 -25.90
CA GLY A 45 -4.90 8.06 -27.17
C GLY A 45 -4.13 8.76 -28.29
#